data_AF-A0A945YHD1-F1
#
_entry.id   AF-A0A945YHD1-F1
#
_cell.length_a   1.000
_cell.length_b   1.000
_cell.length_c   1.000
_cell.angle_alpha   90.00
_cell.angle_beta   90.00
_cell.angle_gamma   90.00
#
_symmetry.space_group_name_H-M   'P 1'
#
loop_
_entity.id
_entity.type
_entity.pdbx_description
1 polymer ?
#
loop_
_entity_poly.entity_id
_entity_poly.type
_entity_poly.pdbx_seq_one_letter_code
_entity_poly.pdbx_strand_id
1 'polypeptide(L)'
;MNRFLLSRILPATMLSAVSVSALTIELDYTHDAAATNFFGTYTTAKGALEKAASDISDVLNSSLGAITSTQSEGVTGTVNSTNVTFDWKFSYTNPSTGGAEELTTFTSAADTIKIFVGARNLAGTTLGQGGPGGAGFTLSGGGQSK
;
A
#
# COMPACT_ATOMS: atom_id res chain seq x y z
N MET A 1 -29.13 59.49 33.56
CA MET A 1 -29.85 58.19 33.43
C MET A 1 -29.21 57.42 32.27
N ASN A 2 -28.49 56.35 32.60
CA ASN A 2 -27.66 55.57 31.67
C ASN A 2 -28.48 54.80 30.64
N ARG A 3 -28.12 54.91 29.36
CA ARG A 3 -28.63 54.06 28.27
C ARG A 3 -27.63 52.93 28.06
N PHE A 4 -27.98 51.73 28.52
CA PHE A 4 -27.23 50.50 28.24
C PHE A 4 -27.49 50.06 26.79
N LEU A 5 -26.45 50.06 25.95
CA LEU A 5 -26.45 49.44 24.64
C LEU A 5 -26.11 47.94 24.82
N LEU A 6 -27.09 47.06 24.65
CA LEU A 6 -26.84 45.61 24.57
C LEU A 6 -26.23 45.28 23.21
N SER A 7 -24.92 45.00 23.20
CA SER A 7 -24.22 44.37 22.09
C SER A 7 -24.69 42.93 21.93
N ARG A 8 -25.31 42.61 20.78
CA ARG A 8 -25.72 41.25 20.41
C ARG A 8 -24.54 40.54 19.76
N ILE A 9 -24.00 39.53 20.45
CA ILE A 9 -22.98 38.62 19.90
C ILE A 9 -23.72 37.52 19.12
N LEU A 10 -23.47 37.43 17.81
CA LEU A 10 -23.92 36.33 16.96
C LEU A 10 -22.97 35.12 17.17
N PRO A 11 -23.48 33.91 17.46
CA PRO A 11 -22.64 32.72 17.52
C PRO A 11 -22.21 32.32 16.10
N ALA A 12 -20.89 32.28 15.87
CA ALA A 12 -20.30 31.72 14.67
C ALA A 12 -20.49 30.19 14.68
N THR A 13 -21.31 29.68 13.79
CA THR A 13 -21.52 28.25 13.58
C THR A 13 -20.21 27.64 13.06
N MET A 14 -19.56 26.82 13.88
CA MET A 14 -18.39 26.04 13.50
C MET A 14 -18.83 24.94 12.52
N LEU A 15 -18.59 25.15 11.23
CA LEU A 15 -18.70 24.10 10.22
C LEU A 15 -17.47 23.20 10.37
N SER A 16 -17.59 22.13 11.17
CA SER A 16 -16.53 21.12 11.27
C SER A 16 -16.35 20.46 9.90
N ALA A 17 -15.25 20.79 9.22
CA ALA A 17 -14.82 20.07 8.03
C ALA A 17 -14.52 18.62 8.45
N VAL A 18 -15.36 17.68 8.00
CA VAL A 18 -15.02 16.26 8.07
C VAL A 18 -13.85 16.07 7.11
N SER A 19 -12.67 15.72 7.62
CA SER A 19 -11.58 15.32 6.74
C SER A 19 -12.00 14.00 6.09
N VAL A 20 -12.44 14.05 4.84
CA VAL A 20 -12.44 12.88 3.98
C VAL A 20 -10.96 12.53 3.80
N SER A 21 -10.50 11.45 4.43
CA SER A 21 -9.20 10.89 4.06
C SER A 21 -9.38 10.26 2.69
N ALA A 22 -8.83 10.90 1.67
CA ALA A 22 -8.75 10.32 0.34
C ALA A 22 -7.60 9.29 0.39
N LEU A 23 -7.94 8.03 0.12
CA LEU A 23 -6.94 7.00 -0.02
C LEU A 23 -6.02 7.34 -1.19
N THR A 24 -4.72 7.13 -1.06
CA THR A 24 -3.71 7.37 -2.10
C THR A 24 -3.33 6.07 -2.79
N ILE A 25 -3.50 5.99 -4.11
CA ILE A 25 -2.92 4.91 -4.92
C ILE A 25 -1.53 5.34 -5.38
N GLU A 26 -0.49 4.70 -4.84
CA GLU A 26 0.91 4.90 -5.22
C GLU A 26 1.31 3.88 -6.29
N LEU A 27 1.62 4.37 -7.49
CA LEU A 27 2.14 3.54 -8.58
C LEU A 27 3.67 3.47 -8.50
N ASP A 28 4.20 2.28 -8.26
CA ASP A 28 5.63 2.02 -8.19
C ASP A 28 6.12 1.43 -9.53
N TYR A 29 6.90 2.21 -10.28
CA TYR A 29 7.42 1.85 -11.60
C TYR A 29 8.83 1.25 -11.56
N THR A 30 9.36 0.89 -10.38
CA THR A 30 10.73 0.35 -10.25
C THR A 30 10.96 -0.87 -11.13
N HIS A 31 9.99 -1.79 -11.18
CA HIS A 31 10.02 -2.98 -12.03
C HIS A 31 9.97 -2.65 -13.53
N ASP A 32 9.17 -1.67 -13.94
CA ASP A 32 9.15 -1.20 -15.33
C ASP A 32 10.50 -0.61 -15.73
N ALA A 33 11.01 0.33 -14.93
CA ALA A 33 12.23 1.07 -15.21
C ALA A 33 13.47 0.17 -15.29
N ALA A 34 13.52 -0.88 -14.45
CA ALA A 34 14.62 -1.85 -14.45
C ALA A 34 14.55 -2.87 -15.60
N ALA A 35 13.40 -3.02 -16.25
CA ALA A 35 13.17 -3.98 -17.32
C ALA A 35 13.13 -3.31 -18.70
N THR A 36 11.92 -3.06 -19.23
CA THR A 36 11.73 -2.49 -20.58
C THR A 36 11.65 -0.97 -20.59
N ASN A 37 11.46 -0.35 -19.42
CA ASN A 37 11.18 1.08 -19.25
C ASN A 37 10.06 1.57 -20.17
N PHE A 38 8.95 0.80 -20.24
CA PHE A 38 7.85 1.05 -21.15
C PHE A 38 7.13 2.34 -20.77
N PHE A 39 6.82 2.54 -19.50
CA PHE A 39 6.13 3.74 -19.03
C PHE A 39 7.06 4.97 -18.97
N GLY A 40 8.38 4.75 -18.93
CA GLY A 40 9.36 5.82 -19.18
C GLY A 40 9.44 6.23 -20.66
N THR A 41 9.20 5.30 -21.59
CA THR A 41 9.25 5.56 -23.04
C THR A 41 7.92 6.11 -23.58
N TYR A 42 6.79 5.55 -23.13
CA TYR A 42 5.45 5.86 -23.61
C TYR A 42 4.68 6.67 -22.57
N THR A 43 4.95 7.98 -22.54
CA THR A 43 4.39 8.90 -21.53
C THR A 43 2.87 8.99 -21.57
N THR A 44 2.23 8.78 -22.73
CA THR A 44 0.76 8.70 -22.84
C THR A 44 0.20 7.50 -22.08
N ALA A 45 0.86 6.34 -22.15
CA ALA A 45 0.43 5.16 -21.40
C ALA A 45 0.60 5.37 -19.89
N LYS A 46 1.70 6.02 -19.49
CA LYS A 46 1.94 6.39 -18.09
C LYS A 46 0.87 7.35 -17.57
N GLY A 47 0.59 8.42 -18.30
CA GLY A 47 -0.42 9.41 -17.93
C GLY A 47 -1.83 8.80 -17.87
N ALA A 48 -2.17 7.85 -18.74
CA ALA A 48 -3.43 7.13 -18.66
C ALA A 48 -3.54 6.29 -17.38
N LEU A 49 -2.46 5.60 -16.98
CA LEU A 49 -2.44 4.79 -15.76
C LEU A 49 -2.48 5.65 -14.49
N GLU A 50 -1.71 6.74 -14.45
CA GLU A 50 -1.73 7.71 -13.35
C GLU A 50 -3.11 8.36 -13.21
N LYS A 51 -3.76 8.69 -14.33
CA LYS A 51 -5.12 9.22 -14.31
C LYS A 51 -6.13 8.20 -13.77
N ALA A 52 -6.03 6.95 -14.18
CA ALA A 52 -6.89 5.89 -13.66
C ALA A 52 -6.69 5.68 -12.15
N ALA A 53 -5.44 5.73 -11.66
CA ALA A 53 -5.15 5.67 -10.24
C ALA A 53 -5.77 6.85 -9.48
N SER A 54 -5.65 8.07 -9.99
CA SER A 54 -6.29 9.27 -9.42
C SER A 54 -7.81 9.13 -9.36
N ASP A 55 -8.44 8.75 -10.48
CA ASP A 55 -9.89 8.63 -10.57
C ASP A 55 -10.43 7.61 -9.56
N ILE A 56 -9.72 6.51 -9.32
CA ILE A 56 -10.10 5.49 -8.33
C ILE A 56 -9.84 5.99 -6.90
N SER A 57 -8.69 6.63 -6.66
CA SER A 57 -8.34 7.25 -5.37
C SER A 57 -9.44 8.19 -4.88
N ASP A 58 -9.99 9.00 -5.79
CA ASP A 58 -11.03 10.00 -5.47
C ASP A 58 -12.35 9.39 -4.99
N VAL A 59 -12.62 8.12 -5.32
CA VAL A 59 -13.85 7.42 -4.91
C VAL A 59 -13.67 6.55 -3.67
N LEU A 60 -12.43 6.21 -3.32
CA LEU A 60 -12.11 5.38 -2.17
C LEU A 60 -12.10 6.21 -0.88
N ASN A 61 -13.12 6.00 -0.05
CA ASN A 61 -13.35 6.73 1.21
C ASN A 61 -13.10 5.89 2.47
N SER A 62 -12.44 4.74 2.32
CA SER A 62 -12.08 3.87 3.43
C SER A 62 -10.73 4.29 4.01
N SER A 63 -10.58 4.20 5.32
CA SER A 63 -9.28 4.41 5.97
C SER A 63 -8.51 3.10 6.08
N LEU A 64 -7.20 3.17 5.79
CA LEU A 64 -6.26 2.07 5.96
C LEU A 64 -5.22 2.43 7.02
N GLY A 65 -4.96 1.50 7.93
CA GLY A 65 -3.82 1.62 8.83
C GLY A 65 -2.50 1.53 8.07
N ALA A 66 -1.46 2.17 8.59
CA ALA A 66 -0.11 2.01 8.07
C ALA A 66 0.35 0.55 8.24
N ILE A 67 1.14 0.05 7.29
CA ILE A 67 1.82 -1.24 7.38
C ILE A 67 3.29 -0.98 7.66
N THR A 68 3.81 -1.56 8.74
CA THR A 68 5.25 -1.54 9.03
C THR A 68 5.74 -2.94 9.32
N SER A 69 6.33 -3.57 8.30
CA SER A 69 7.09 -4.81 8.43
C SER A 69 8.55 -4.55 8.12
N THR A 70 9.37 -4.51 9.17
CA THR A 70 10.82 -4.31 9.06
C THR A 70 11.62 -5.56 9.39
N GLN A 71 10.96 -6.65 9.79
CA GLN A 71 11.62 -7.89 10.22
C GLN A 71 11.62 -8.92 9.08
N SER A 72 12.76 -9.02 8.40
CA SER A 72 12.95 -9.93 7.25
C SER A 72 12.95 -11.41 7.61
N GLU A 73 13.20 -11.76 8.87
CA GLU A 73 13.40 -13.15 9.35
C GLU A 73 12.34 -13.55 10.41
N GLY A 74 11.23 -12.83 10.45
CA GLY A 74 10.21 -13.00 11.48
C GLY A 74 10.64 -12.61 12.90
N VAL A 75 9.78 -12.90 13.87
CA VAL A 75 9.98 -12.68 15.30
C VAL A 75 10.31 -14.01 15.95
N THR A 76 11.51 -14.13 16.53
CA THR A 76 11.93 -15.35 17.23
C THR A 76 11.86 -15.17 18.75
N GLY A 77 11.15 -16.07 19.42
CA GLY A 77 11.16 -16.23 20.87
C GLY A 77 11.92 -17.49 21.27
N THR A 78 12.68 -17.42 22.37
CA THR A 78 13.44 -18.57 22.90
C THR A 78 13.06 -18.85 24.34
N VAL A 79 12.72 -20.11 24.65
CA VAL A 79 12.51 -20.60 26.01
C VAL A 79 13.24 -21.92 26.17
N ASN A 80 14.12 -22.04 27.17
CA ASN A 80 14.83 -23.29 27.50
C ASN A 80 15.47 -23.98 26.28
N SER A 81 16.18 -23.23 25.43
CA SER A 81 16.80 -23.71 24.18
C SER A 81 15.85 -24.17 23.08
N THR A 82 14.55 -23.93 23.24
CA THR A 82 13.55 -24.06 22.17
C THR A 82 13.35 -22.71 21.52
N ASN A 83 13.53 -22.64 20.21
CA ASN A 83 13.27 -21.44 19.41
C ASN A 83 11.92 -21.60 18.69
N VAL A 84 11.11 -20.55 18.71
CA VAL A 84 9.89 -20.43 17.93
C VAL A 84 9.97 -19.15 17.12
N THR A 85 9.85 -19.26 15.80
CA THR A 85 9.87 -18.13 14.88
C THR A 85 8.48 -17.98 14.27
N PHE A 86 7.91 -16.79 14.42
CA PHE A 86 6.70 -16.35 13.74
C PHE A 86 7.09 -15.38 12.63
N ASP A 87 6.74 -15.68 11.39
CA ASP A 87 7.08 -14.85 10.25
C ASP A 87 5.84 -14.50 9.42
N TRP A 88 5.86 -13.32 8.81
CA TRP A 88 4.79 -12.76 7.98
C TRP A 88 5.38 -12.19 6.70
N LYS A 89 4.82 -12.57 5.57
CA LYS A 89 5.38 -12.28 4.24
C LYS A 89 4.29 -11.79 3.32
N PHE A 90 4.63 -10.82 2.47
CA PHE A 90 3.80 -10.43 1.35
C PHE A 90 4.36 -11.03 0.07
N SER A 91 3.49 -11.46 -0.83
CA SER A 91 3.92 -11.92 -2.14
C SER A 91 3.04 -11.32 -3.23
N TYR A 92 3.59 -11.16 -4.43
CA TYR A 92 2.84 -10.67 -5.58
C TYR A 92 3.45 -11.21 -6.87
N THR A 93 2.75 -11.04 -7.98
CA THR A 93 3.31 -11.35 -9.30
C THR A 93 4.14 -10.18 -9.77
N ASN A 94 5.45 -10.38 -9.95
CA ASN A 94 6.34 -9.38 -10.52
C ASN A 94 5.81 -8.95 -11.90
N PRO A 95 5.52 -7.66 -12.11
CA PRO A 95 4.80 -7.22 -13.30
C PRO A 95 5.66 -7.24 -14.58
N SER A 96 6.99 -7.27 -14.44
CA SER A 96 7.94 -7.30 -15.56
C SER A 96 8.36 -8.72 -15.96
N THR A 97 8.30 -9.70 -15.05
CA THR A 97 8.69 -11.09 -15.34
C THR A 97 7.51 -12.06 -15.34
N GLY A 98 6.47 -11.78 -14.57
CA GLY A 98 5.36 -12.70 -14.30
C GLY A 98 5.67 -13.77 -13.26
N GLY A 99 6.86 -13.77 -12.67
CA GLY A 99 7.22 -14.64 -11.55
C GLY A 99 6.60 -14.20 -10.23
N ALA A 100 6.57 -15.09 -9.24
CA ALA A 100 6.23 -14.70 -7.88
C ALA A 100 7.40 -13.95 -7.24
N GLU A 101 7.09 -12.87 -6.55
CA GLU A 101 8.03 -12.08 -5.76
C GLU A 101 7.54 -12.03 -4.32
N GLU A 102 8.48 -12.06 -3.38
CA GLU A 102 8.22 -12.03 -1.95
C GLU A 102 8.87 -10.79 -1.34
N LEU A 103 8.10 -10.05 -0.54
CA LEU A 103 8.58 -8.94 0.26
C LEU A 103 8.75 -9.42 1.69
N THR A 104 10.02 -9.63 2.08
CA THR A 104 10.37 -9.97 3.46
C THR A 104 10.30 -8.76 4.39
N THR A 105 10.40 -7.55 3.82
CA THR A 105 10.12 -6.29 4.50
C THR A 105 9.21 -5.45 3.62
N PHE A 106 8.26 -4.76 4.25
CA PHE A 106 7.32 -3.90 3.55
C PHE A 106 6.82 -2.80 4.47
N THR A 107 6.92 -1.56 4.01
CA THR A 107 6.36 -0.40 4.69
C THR A 107 5.44 0.36 3.75
N SER A 108 4.29 0.77 4.27
CA SER A 108 3.34 1.62 3.57
C SER A 108 2.69 2.57 4.58
N ALA A 109 2.54 3.84 4.18
CA ALA A 109 1.88 4.83 5.00
C ALA A 109 0.40 4.50 5.20
N ALA A 110 -0.23 5.13 6.19
CA ALA A 110 -1.68 5.06 6.33
C ALA A 110 -2.36 5.56 5.05
N ASP A 111 -3.56 5.05 4.79
CA ASP A 111 -4.39 5.42 3.64
C ASP A 111 -3.66 5.30 2.29
N THR A 112 -2.71 4.37 2.15
CA THR A 112 -1.94 4.15 0.91
C THR A 112 -2.12 2.73 0.38
N ILE A 113 -2.42 2.60 -0.92
CA ILE A 113 -2.35 1.36 -1.68
C ILE A 113 -1.18 1.46 -2.64
N LYS A 114 -0.17 0.59 -2.47
CA LYS A 114 0.95 0.49 -3.40
C LYS A 114 0.64 -0.54 -4.50
N ILE A 115 0.82 -0.13 -5.76
CA ILE A 115 0.68 -0.99 -6.93
C ILE A 115 2.03 -1.03 -7.65
N PHE A 116 2.62 -2.21 -7.77
CA PHE A 116 3.83 -2.42 -8.56
C PHE A 116 3.47 -2.52 -10.05
N VAL A 117 4.08 -1.67 -10.86
CA VAL A 117 3.80 -1.52 -12.28
C VAL A 117 5.01 -1.97 -13.11
N GLY A 118 4.72 -2.67 -14.20
CA GLY A 118 5.70 -3.22 -15.12
C GLY A 118 5.06 -3.48 -16.48
N ALA A 119 5.90 -3.74 -17.47
CA ALA A 119 5.48 -4.15 -18.79
C ALA A 119 6.22 -5.41 -19.21
N ARG A 120 5.47 -6.35 -19.80
CA ARG A 120 6.00 -7.58 -20.37
C ARG A 120 5.08 -8.08 -21.47
N ASN A 121 5.63 -8.88 -22.39
CA ASN A 121 4.82 -9.55 -23.39
C ASN A 121 3.90 -10.58 -22.72
N LEU A 122 2.60 -10.48 -23.00
CA LEU A 122 1.60 -11.45 -22.56
C LEU A 122 1.24 -12.37 -23.73
N ALA A 123 0.91 -13.63 -23.41
CA ALA A 123 0.53 -14.61 -24.44
C ALA A 123 -0.92 -14.39 -24.92
N GLY A 124 -1.17 -14.74 -26.18
CA GLY A 124 -2.50 -14.74 -26.77
C GLY A 124 -3.07 -13.33 -26.97
N THR A 125 -4.33 -13.14 -26.60
CA THR A 125 -5.09 -11.89 -26.76
C THR A 125 -5.16 -11.04 -25.49
N THR A 126 -4.31 -11.33 -24.50
CA THR A 126 -4.31 -10.62 -23.22
C THR A 126 -3.65 -9.26 -23.37
N LEU A 127 -4.41 -8.17 -23.16
CA LEU A 127 -3.91 -6.79 -23.29
C LEU A 127 -3.36 -6.22 -21.99
N GLY A 128 -3.63 -6.87 -20.86
CA GLY A 128 -3.16 -6.45 -19.55
C GLY A 128 -3.45 -7.52 -18.51
N GLN A 129 -2.67 -7.51 -17.43
CA GLN A 129 -2.84 -8.42 -16.30
C GLN A 129 -2.66 -7.61 -15.01
N GLY A 130 -3.58 -7.79 -14.07
CA GLY A 130 -3.51 -7.23 -12.73
C GLY A 130 -4.03 -8.25 -11.72
N GLY A 131 -3.66 -8.08 -10.46
CA GLY A 131 -4.11 -8.96 -9.39
C GLY A 131 -3.65 -8.46 -8.02
N PRO A 132 -4.32 -8.89 -6.94
CA PRO A 132 -3.91 -8.54 -5.60
C PRO A 132 -2.59 -9.22 -5.22
N GLY A 133 -1.84 -8.60 -4.31
CA GLY A 133 -0.82 -9.30 -3.56
C GLY A 133 -1.43 -10.28 -2.56
N GLY A 134 -0.69 -11.33 -2.23
CA GLY A 134 -0.97 -12.26 -1.14
C GLY A 134 -0.28 -11.84 0.15
N ALA A 135 -0.87 -12.24 1.27
CA ALA A 135 -0.23 -12.19 2.58
C ALA A 135 -0.27 -13.59 3.19
N GLY A 136 0.82 -14.01 3.83
CA GLY A 136 0.94 -15.30 4.49
C GLY A 136 1.70 -15.18 5.80
N PHE A 137 1.47 -16.12 6.71
CA PHE A 137 2.26 -16.26 7.93
C PHE A 137 2.79 -17.68 8.07
N THR A 138 3.94 -17.82 8.69
CA THR A 138 4.57 -19.11 9.01
C THR A 138 4.90 -19.15 10.49
N LEU A 139 4.65 -20.30 11.12
CA LEU A 139 5.10 -20.59 12.48
C LEU A 139 6.00 -21.82 12.42
N SER A 140 7.24 -21.67 12.89
CA SER A 140 8.20 -22.78 12.96
C SER A 140 8.81 -22.87 14.35
N GLY A 141 9.09 -24.08 14.83
CA GLY A 141 9.71 -24.31 16.13
C GLY A 141 10.70 -25.46 16.10
N GLY A 142 11.82 -25.30 16.80
CA GLY A 142 12.86 -26.32 16.93
C GLY A 142 13.51 -26.27 18.31
N GLY A 143 13.72 -27.43 18.91
CA GLY A 143 14.37 -27.57 20.21
C GLY A 143 15.06 -28.93 20.33
N GLN A 144 16.19 -28.97 21.03
CA GLN A 144 16.88 -30.22 21.35
C GLN A 144 16.17 -30.89 22.54
N SER A 145 15.77 -32.17 22.38
CA SER A 145 15.33 -32.98 23.51
C SER A 145 16.50 -33.24 24.46
N LYS A 146 16.32 -32.98 25.75
CA LYS A 146 17.29 -33.35 26.79
C LYS A 146 17.28 -34.86 27.04
#